data_AF-A0A1W2FFW2-F1
#
_entry.id   AF-A0A1W2FFW2-F1
#
_cell.length_a   1.000
_cell.length_b   1.000
_cell.length_c   1.000
_cell.angle_alpha   90.00
_cell.angle_beta   90.00
_cell.angle_gamma   90.00
#
_symmetry.space_group_name_H-M   'P 1'
#
loop_
_entity.id
_entity.type
_entity.pdbx_description
1 polymer ?
#
loop_
_entity_poly.entity_id
_entity_poly.type
_entity_poly.pdbx_seq_one_letter_code
_entity_poly.pdbx_strand_id
1 'polypeptide(L)'
;MTAVSPDAGRIWTAARGPLLIGVIILFAAVVITLLRGSGEGGALDPRSFRPEGSHAVADLLEQNGVRVELTDNASAVDGATLFVTQPNLIDPERLADLSSRASATVLLAPAPGLGRLEPGTRQPGCPLADRAGAATMGGFTYEGEQSCYDSTLVRTGTVTTIGYGGIFTNRDIDEEGNAALALSLLGQHERLVWYMPSAADRSQQKSLTGLIPDGWKYGALQLGIAAVLIALWRARRLGRVVPEPLPVVVRAAETVEGRARLYRRSHAASHAASVLRQATRDRLAPLLGVPPGDDPSEEIARRTSRPVTSVRALLYDKEPVDDRGLVALAASLDALENEVRKA
;
A
#
# COMPACT_ATOMS: atom_id res chain seq x y z
N MET A 1 0.71 -6.34 -41.32
CA MET A 1 1.19 -6.21 -39.93
C MET A 1 0.01 -6.42 -39.01
N THR A 2 -0.14 -7.60 -38.42
CA THR A 2 -1.21 -7.90 -37.45
C THR A 2 -0.63 -7.80 -36.04
N ALA A 3 -1.18 -6.90 -35.24
CA ALA A 3 -0.77 -6.68 -33.86
C ALA A 3 -1.18 -7.88 -32.99
N VAL A 4 -0.19 -8.52 -32.37
CA VAL A 4 -0.38 -9.55 -31.35
C VAL A 4 -0.80 -8.83 -30.07
N SER A 5 -2.06 -8.97 -29.66
CA SER A 5 -2.55 -8.49 -28.36
C SER A 5 -1.79 -9.21 -27.24
N PRO A 6 -1.26 -8.52 -26.21
CA PRO A 6 -0.62 -9.20 -25.09
C PRO A 6 -1.69 -9.95 -24.28
N ASP A 7 -1.54 -11.27 -24.14
CA ASP A 7 -2.40 -12.11 -23.31
C ASP A 7 -2.58 -11.52 -21.90
N ALA A 8 -3.81 -11.14 -21.57
CA ALA A 8 -4.21 -10.61 -20.26
C ALA A 8 -3.79 -11.54 -19.09
N GLY A 9 -3.63 -12.84 -19.36
CA GLY A 9 -3.13 -13.82 -18.41
C GLY A 9 -1.69 -13.59 -17.93
N ARG A 10 -0.81 -13.05 -18.79
CA ARG A 10 0.62 -12.84 -18.49
C ARG A 10 0.84 -11.61 -17.61
N ILE A 11 0.04 -10.56 -17.84
CA ILE A 11 0.03 -9.33 -17.03
C ILE A 11 -0.45 -9.63 -15.61
N TRP A 12 -1.47 -10.49 -15.46
CA TRP A 12 -2.03 -10.85 -14.16
C TRP A 12 -1.17 -11.80 -13.33
N THR A 13 -0.23 -12.54 -13.95
CA THR A 13 0.79 -13.29 -13.22
C THR A 13 1.96 -12.40 -12.77
N ALA A 14 2.32 -11.39 -13.56
CA ALA A 14 3.42 -10.47 -13.24
C ALA A 14 3.06 -9.47 -12.13
N ALA A 15 1.81 -9.01 -12.07
CA ALA A 15 1.36 -8.00 -11.10
C ALA A 15 1.12 -8.54 -9.67
N ARG A 16 1.05 -9.86 -9.48
CA ARG A 16 0.72 -10.50 -8.19
C ARG A 16 1.80 -10.34 -7.12
N GLY A 17 3.06 -10.47 -7.50
CA GLY A 17 4.21 -10.30 -6.59
C GLY A 17 4.29 -8.89 -5.98
N PRO A 18 4.36 -7.82 -6.79
CA PRO A 18 4.47 -6.46 -6.27
C PRO A 18 3.24 -6.00 -5.50
N LEU A 19 2.03 -6.47 -5.85
CA LEU A 19 0.81 -6.13 -5.12
C LEU A 19 0.80 -6.76 -3.72
N LEU A 20 1.26 -8.01 -3.58
CA LEU A 20 1.35 -8.70 -2.29
C LEU A 20 2.40 -8.06 -1.37
N ILE A 21 3.54 -7.64 -1.93
CA ILE A 21 4.57 -6.87 -1.22
C ILE A 21 4.00 -5.51 -0.77
N GLY A 22 3.28 -4.79 -1.64
CA GLY A 22 2.65 -3.52 -1.29
C GLY A 22 1.65 -3.64 -0.14
N VAL A 23 0.84 -4.70 -0.13
CA VAL A 23 -0.09 -4.99 0.97
C VAL A 23 0.64 -5.29 2.28
N ILE A 24 1.74 -6.06 2.24
CA ILE A 24 2.55 -6.36 3.43
C ILE A 24 3.19 -5.08 4.00
N ILE A 25 3.75 -4.22 3.14
CA ILE A 25 4.36 -2.96 3.57
C ILE A 25 3.31 -2.03 4.18
N LEU A 26 2.15 -1.90 3.55
CA LEU A 26 1.05 -1.09 4.08
C LEU A 26 0.58 -1.62 5.43
N PHE A 27 0.40 -2.94 5.56
CA PHE A 27 0.01 -3.57 6.81
C PHE A 27 1.07 -3.35 7.90
N ALA A 28 2.35 -3.55 7.59
CA ALA A 28 3.45 -3.29 8.54
C ALA A 28 3.49 -1.82 8.96
N ALA A 29 3.30 -0.88 8.03
CA ALA A 29 3.26 0.56 8.34
C ALA A 29 2.09 0.92 9.26
N VAL A 30 0.89 0.38 9.00
CA VAL A 30 -0.28 0.57 9.86
C VAL A 30 -0.04 -0.03 11.25
N VAL A 31 0.49 -1.25 11.33
CA VAL A 31 0.82 -1.90 12.62
C VAL A 31 1.88 -1.09 13.39
N ILE A 32 2.95 -0.64 12.75
CA ILE A 32 3.98 0.21 13.39
C ILE A 32 3.36 1.53 13.88
N THR A 33 2.45 2.13 13.12
CA THR A 33 1.78 3.38 13.50
C THR A 33 0.84 3.18 14.68
N LEU A 34 0.14 2.04 14.74
CA LEU A 34 -0.73 1.69 15.87
C LEU A 34 0.06 1.30 17.13
N LEU A 35 1.24 0.69 16.97
CA LEU A 35 2.13 0.30 18.07
C LEU A 35 2.96 1.47 18.59
N ARG A 36 3.27 2.47 17.75
CA ARG A 36 3.82 3.75 18.19
C ARG A 36 2.71 4.55 18.86
N GLY A 37 2.42 4.18 20.12
CA GLY A 37 1.62 5.02 21.01
C GLY A 37 2.13 6.45 20.95
N SER A 38 1.21 7.41 20.96
CA SER A 38 1.48 8.85 20.88
C SER A 38 2.61 9.26 21.84
N GLY A 39 3.83 9.27 21.30
CA GLY A 39 5.06 9.43 22.04
C GLY A 39 5.35 10.91 22.27
N GLU A 40 5.67 11.21 23.52
CA GLU A 40 6.32 12.44 24.01
C GLU A 40 5.52 13.75 23.83
N GLY A 41 5.01 14.25 24.97
CA GLY A 41 4.42 15.58 25.08
C GLY A 41 2.90 15.64 24.90
N GLY A 42 2.17 14.58 25.28
CA GLY A 42 0.71 14.58 25.32
C GLY A 42 0.14 15.59 26.33
N ALA A 43 -1.18 15.77 26.32
CA ALA A 43 -1.86 16.58 27.33
C ALA A 43 -1.54 16.03 28.73
N LEU A 44 -1.25 16.93 29.67
CA LEU A 44 -0.87 16.64 31.05
C LEU A 44 0.45 15.86 31.24
N ASP A 45 1.34 15.86 30.24
CA ASP A 45 2.70 15.33 30.38
C ASP A 45 3.59 16.36 31.12
N PRO A 46 4.20 16.01 32.28
CA PRO A 46 5.05 16.91 33.06
C PRO A 46 6.35 17.30 32.33
N ARG A 47 6.72 16.61 31.24
CA ARG A 47 7.89 16.97 30.42
C ARG A 47 7.54 17.91 29.27
N SER A 48 6.26 18.18 29.05
CA SER A 48 5.76 18.96 27.91
C SER A 48 5.63 20.44 28.23
N PHE A 49 6.30 21.26 27.43
CA PHE A 49 6.18 22.73 27.45
C PHE A 49 4.99 23.26 26.63
N ARG A 50 4.20 22.40 25.99
CA ARG A 50 3.01 22.83 25.24
C ARG A 50 1.95 23.41 26.19
N PRO A 51 1.02 24.26 25.71
CA PRO A 51 -0.04 24.82 26.57
C PRO A 51 -0.85 23.74 27.32
N GLU A 52 -1.12 22.61 26.68
CA GLU A 52 -1.82 21.46 27.25
C GLU A 52 -0.94 20.53 28.10
N GLY A 53 0.38 20.75 28.17
CA GLY A 53 1.32 20.00 29.01
C GLY A 53 1.30 20.44 30.47
N SER A 54 2.11 19.82 31.33
CA SER A 54 2.17 20.09 32.78
C SER A 54 3.56 20.43 33.31
N HIS A 55 4.49 20.85 32.45
CA HIS A 55 5.85 21.21 32.87
C HIS A 55 5.90 22.28 33.96
N ALA A 56 5.07 23.32 33.88
CA ALA A 56 5.02 24.37 34.90
C ALA A 56 4.58 23.81 36.26
N VAL A 57 3.62 22.87 36.29
CA VAL A 57 3.18 22.22 37.52
C VAL A 57 4.30 21.39 38.12
N ALA A 58 4.97 20.57 37.29
CA ALA A 58 6.05 19.72 37.73
C ALA A 58 7.23 20.54 38.29
N ASP A 59 7.63 21.59 37.59
CA ASP A 59 8.70 22.50 38.01
C ASP A 59 8.36 23.22 39.33
N LEU A 60 7.12 23.70 39.48
CA LEU A 60 6.67 24.31 40.75
C LEU A 60 6.66 23.29 41.90
N LEU A 61 6.25 22.05 41.67
CA LEU A 61 6.28 20.99 42.68
C LEU A 61 7.72 20.68 43.12
N GLU A 62 8.64 20.56 42.16
CA GLU A 62 10.06 20.32 42.43
C GLU A 62 10.70 21.48 43.21
N GLN A 63 10.39 22.72 42.85
CA GLN A 63 10.83 23.92 43.59
C GLN A 63 10.28 23.96 45.03
N ASN A 64 9.13 23.33 45.29
CA ASN A 64 8.55 23.17 46.62
C ASN A 64 9.00 21.88 47.34
N GLY A 65 10.04 21.21 46.84
CA GLY A 65 10.66 20.05 47.49
C GLY A 65 9.97 18.71 47.22
N VAL A 66 9.04 18.64 46.27
CA VAL A 66 8.36 17.40 45.87
C VAL A 66 9.12 16.75 44.72
N ARG A 67 9.58 15.52 44.88
CA ARG A 67 10.21 14.74 43.81
C ARG A 67 9.14 14.19 42.88
N VAL A 68 9.11 14.67 41.63
CA VAL A 68 8.16 14.22 40.61
C VAL A 68 8.76 13.06 39.82
N GLU A 69 8.13 11.89 39.92
CA GLU A 69 8.55 10.67 39.24
C GLU A 69 7.49 10.29 38.19
N LEU A 70 7.86 10.43 36.91
CA LEU A 70 7.04 9.91 35.81
C LEU A 70 7.35 8.42 35.63
N THR A 71 6.37 7.56 35.90
CA THR A 71 6.51 6.13 35.65
C THR A 71 5.23 5.53 35.08
N ASP A 72 5.43 4.60 34.15
CA ASP A 72 4.42 3.66 33.68
C ASP A 72 4.36 2.40 34.56
N ASN A 73 5.30 2.23 35.49
CA ASN A 73 5.41 1.05 36.33
C ASN A 73 4.94 1.33 37.77
N ALA A 74 3.71 0.90 38.03
CA ALA A 74 2.93 0.93 39.26
C ALA A 74 3.57 0.32 40.54
N SER A 75 4.83 -0.10 40.49
CA SER A 75 5.50 -0.87 41.54
C SER A 75 6.19 0.00 42.62
N ALA A 76 6.18 1.34 42.47
CA ALA A 76 6.92 2.26 43.34
C ALA A 76 6.05 3.34 44.02
N VAL A 77 4.78 3.03 44.29
CA VAL A 77 3.77 4.01 44.78
C VAL A 77 3.75 4.13 46.32
N ASP A 78 4.43 3.23 47.02
CA ASP A 78 4.40 3.15 48.49
C ASP A 78 4.89 4.47 49.14
N GLY A 79 4.05 5.06 49.99
CA GLY A 79 4.39 6.29 50.72
C GLY A 79 4.37 7.58 49.89
N ALA A 80 3.94 7.53 48.63
CA ALA A 80 3.90 8.67 47.72
C ALA A 80 2.47 9.20 47.49
N THR A 81 2.36 10.42 46.98
CA THR A 81 1.14 10.89 46.33
C THR A 81 1.06 10.27 44.94
N LEU A 82 -0.05 9.61 44.59
CA LEU A 82 -0.30 9.06 43.27
C LEU A 82 -1.21 10.01 42.48
N PHE A 83 -0.75 10.51 41.34
CA PHE A 83 -1.59 11.28 40.42
C PHE A 83 -1.89 10.48 39.17
N VAL A 84 -3.18 10.21 38.92
CA VAL A 84 -3.63 9.43 37.76
C VAL A 84 -4.36 10.34 36.79
N THR A 85 -3.72 10.64 35.67
CA THR A 85 -4.24 11.54 34.63
C THR A 85 -5.41 10.94 33.83
N GLN A 86 -5.44 9.61 33.66
CA GLN A 86 -6.44 8.92 32.85
C GLN A 86 -6.91 7.62 33.53
N PRO A 87 -7.62 7.70 34.67
CA PRO A 87 -8.01 6.52 35.47
C PRO A 87 -8.88 5.52 34.71
N ASN A 88 -9.66 5.98 33.73
CA ASN A 88 -10.56 5.15 32.93
C ASN A 88 -9.84 4.12 32.03
N LEU A 89 -8.53 4.26 31.83
CA LEU A 89 -7.72 3.33 31.03
C LEU A 89 -7.07 2.22 31.86
N ILE A 90 -7.18 2.30 33.17
CA ILE A 90 -6.61 1.34 34.11
C ILE A 90 -7.72 0.40 34.55
N ASP A 91 -7.39 -0.88 34.70
CA ASP A 91 -8.32 -1.85 35.27
C ASP A 91 -8.76 -1.42 36.70
N PRO A 92 -10.07 -1.44 37.03
CA PRO A 92 -10.56 -0.98 38.33
C PRO A 92 -9.91 -1.69 39.53
N GLU A 93 -9.63 -2.99 39.44
CA GLU A 93 -8.99 -3.74 40.52
C GLU A 93 -7.54 -3.28 40.71
N ARG A 94 -6.84 -3.03 39.60
CA ARG A 94 -5.47 -2.50 39.64
C ARG A 94 -5.41 -1.07 40.16
N LEU A 95 -6.36 -0.22 39.77
CA LEU A 95 -6.44 1.15 40.29
C LEU A 95 -6.71 1.16 41.80
N ALA A 96 -7.58 0.27 42.28
CA ALA A 96 -7.84 0.11 43.71
C ALA A 96 -6.60 -0.38 44.47
N ASP A 97 -5.86 -1.36 43.93
CA ASP A 97 -4.59 -1.83 44.49
C ASP A 97 -3.58 -0.67 44.60
N LEU A 98 -3.40 0.09 43.51
CA LEU A 98 -2.50 1.25 43.50
C LEU A 98 -2.89 2.31 44.53
N SER A 99 -4.18 2.62 44.59
CA SER A 99 -4.70 3.64 45.51
C SER A 99 -4.57 3.22 46.98
N SER A 100 -4.62 1.92 47.27
CA SER A 100 -4.46 1.40 48.63
C SER A 100 -3.02 1.41 49.14
N ARG A 101 -2.03 1.39 48.23
CA ARG A 101 -0.59 1.49 48.55
C ARG A 101 -0.08 2.93 48.63
N ALA A 102 -0.73 3.85 47.92
CA ALA A 102 -0.42 5.28 47.96
C ALA A 102 -0.84 5.89 49.31
N SER A 103 -0.10 6.91 49.78
CA SER A 103 -0.51 7.69 50.96
C SER A 103 -1.66 8.64 50.66
N ALA A 104 -1.71 9.16 49.43
CA ALA A 104 -2.81 9.94 48.88
C ALA A 104 -2.94 9.67 47.39
N THR A 105 -4.16 9.62 46.86
CA THR A 105 -4.42 9.42 45.43
C THR A 105 -5.23 10.58 44.88
N VAL A 106 -4.82 11.13 43.73
CA VAL A 106 -5.55 12.15 43.00
C VAL A 106 -5.97 11.59 41.63
N LEU A 107 -7.28 11.45 41.41
CA LEU A 107 -7.85 10.91 40.18
C LEU A 107 -8.45 12.03 39.34
N LEU A 108 -7.98 12.14 38.10
CA LEU A 108 -8.50 13.12 37.16
C LEU A 108 -9.65 12.55 36.32
N ALA A 109 -10.83 13.18 36.45
CA ALA A 109 -12.04 12.94 35.67
C ALA A 109 -12.40 11.44 35.48
N PRO A 110 -12.44 10.61 36.56
CA PRO A 110 -12.91 9.24 36.45
C PRO A 110 -14.38 9.17 36.04
N ALA A 111 -14.74 8.16 35.26
CA ALA A 111 -16.10 7.89 34.84
C ALA A 111 -16.71 6.74 35.65
N PRO A 112 -18.03 6.75 35.91
CA PRO A 112 -18.98 7.81 35.55
C PRO A 112 -18.96 8.98 36.57
N GLY A 113 -19.16 10.21 36.08
CA GLY A 113 -19.51 11.35 36.93
C GLY A 113 -21.04 11.48 37.11
N LEU A 114 -21.49 12.21 38.14
CA LEU A 114 -22.91 12.44 38.43
C LEU A 114 -23.53 13.51 37.52
N GLY A 115 -22.72 14.46 37.08
CA GLY A 115 -23.13 15.56 36.23
C GLY A 115 -21.91 16.20 35.56
N ARG A 116 -22.14 17.25 34.77
CA ARG A 116 -21.08 18.03 34.14
C ARG A 116 -21.35 19.52 34.28
N LEU A 117 -20.32 20.27 34.63
CA LEU A 117 -20.33 21.72 34.74
C LEU A 117 -19.37 22.33 33.72
N GLU A 118 -19.76 23.48 33.16
CA GLU A 118 -18.87 24.23 32.29
C GLU A 118 -17.69 24.83 33.10
N PRO A 119 -16.48 24.88 32.52
CA PRO A 119 -15.33 25.51 33.13
C PRO A 119 -15.62 26.97 33.52
N GLY A 120 -15.21 27.36 34.72
CA GLY A 120 -15.35 28.72 35.22
C GLY A 120 -14.85 28.87 36.64
N THR A 121 -14.57 30.11 37.05
CA THR A 121 -14.09 30.46 38.39
C THR A 121 -15.14 30.09 39.44
N ARG A 122 -14.74 29.28 40.42
CA ARG A 122 -15.59 28.83 41.53
C ARG A 122 -14.90 29.03 42.86
N GLN A 123 -15.68 29.22 43.91
CA GLN A 123 -15.20 29.28 45.29
C GLN A 123 -15.08 27.86 45.87
N PRO A 124 -14.12 27.60 46.78
CA PRO A 124 -13.83 26.25 47.26
C PRO A 124 -14.98 25.65 48.06
N GLY A 125 -15.66 26.43 48.90
CA GLY A 125 -16.80 25.97 49.70
C GLY A 125 -16.46 24.87 50.72
N CYS A 126 -15.17 24.62 50.98
CA CYS A 126 -14.70 23.53 51.83
C CYS A 126 -13.29 23.83 52.43
N PRO A 127 -12.95 23.27 53.60
CA PRO A 127 -11.63 23.46 54.23
C PRO A 127 -10.45 22.93 53.42
N LEU A 128 -10.67 21.91 52.58
CA LEU A 128 -9.61 21.26 51.81
C LEU A 128 -8.91 22.23 50.84
N ALA A 129 -9.67 23.16 50.26
CA ALA A 129 -9.19 24.07 49.23
C ALA A 129 -9.20 25.54 49.67
N ASP A 130 -9.40 25.81 50.97
CA ASP A 130 -9.43 27.18 51.51
C ASP A 130 -8.15 27.96 51.22
N ARG A 131 -6.98 27.29 51.24
CA ARG A 131 -5.70 27.92 50.91
C ARG A 131 -5.54 28.28 49.44
N ALA A 132 -6.24 27.57 48.55
CA ALA A 132 -6.21 27.87 47.13
C ALA A 132 -7.14 29.03 46.76
N GLY A 133 -8.24 29.20 47.49
CA GLY A 133 -9.23 30.22 47.19
C GLY A 133 -10.00 29.90 45.90
N ALA A 134 -10.38 30.94 45.16
CA ALA A 134 -11.10 30.77 43.90
C ALA A 134 -10.22 30.07 42.85
N ALA A 135 -10.77 29.14 42.06
CA ALA A 135 -10.04 28.40 41.04
C ALA A 135 -10.91 28.12 39.80
N THR A 136 -10.29 27.91 38.65
CA THR A 136 -10.97 27.55 37.40
C THR A 136 -11.35 26.08 37.45
N MET A 137 -12.62 25.80 37.75
CA MET A 137 -13.13 24.46 37.99
C MET A 137 -14.26 24.12 37.00
N GLY A 138 -14.65 22.85 36.89
CA GLY A 138 -15.70 22.41 35.97
C GLY A 138 -15.66 20.90 35.73
N GLY A 139 -16.03 20.48 34.53
CA GLY A 139 -15.95 19.07 34.14
C GLY A 139 -16.95 18.22 34.92
N PHE A 140 -16.57 17.01 35.32
CA PHE A 140 -17.49 16.10 36.01
C PHE A 140 -17.72 16.46 37.47
N THR A 141 -18.91 16.19 37.99
CA THR A 141 -19.22 16.29 39.42
C THR A 141 -19.31 14.91 40.07
N TYR A 142 -19.01 14.85 41.36
CA TYR A 142 -18.95 13.62 42.14
C TYR A 142 -19.62 13.79 43.51
N GLU A 143 -19.74 12.69 44.24
CA GLU A 143 -20.20 12.67 45.63
C GLU A 143 -19.13 12.00 46.50
N GLY A 144 -18.96 12.49 47.73
CA GLY A 144 -18.01 11.98 48.69
C GLY A 144 -18.05 12.74 50.00
N GLU A 145 -17.10 12.45 50.89
CA GLU A 145 -17.13 12.92 52.29
C GLU A 145 -16.93 14.43 52.40
N GLN A 146 -16.07 14.99 51.55
CA GLN A 146 -15.86 16.44 51.43
C GLN A 146 -16.00 16.82 49.97
N SER A 147 -16.90 17.77 49.67
CA SER A 147 -17.09 18.33 48.34
C SER A 147 -16.68 19.80 48.32
N CYS A 148 -16.00 20.18 47.24
CA CYS A 148 -15.48 21.52 47.01
C CYS A 148 -15.82 21.97 45.59
N TYR A 149 -15.87 23.28 45.35
CA TYR A 149 -16.08 23.88 44.02
C TYR A 149 -17.30 23.30 43.29
N ASP A 150 -18.47 23.35 43.91
CA ASP A 150 -19.73 22.77 43.40
C ASP A 150 -19.63 21.27 43.06
N SER A 151 -18.96 20.50 43.93
CA SER A 151 -18.77 19.05 43.79
C SER A 151 -17.92 18.60 42.59
N THR A 152 -17.13 19.51 42.02
CA THR A 152 -16.13 19.17 40.97
C THR A 152 -14.82 18.65 41.56
N LEU A 153 -14.57 18.90 42.84
CA LEU A 153 -13.48 18.30 43.62
C LEU A 153 -14.08 17.63 44.83
N VAL A 154 -13.78 16.35 45.03
CA VAL A 154 -14.34 15.55 46.12
C VAL A 154 -13.25 14.70 46.75
N ARG A 155 -13.27 14.56 48.07
CA ARG A 155 -12.40 13.64 48.81
C ARG A 155 -13.21 12.58 49.52
N THR A 156 -12.74 11.33 49.42
CA THR A 156 -13.26 10.16 50.12
C THR A 156 -12.08 9.37 50.67
N GLY A 157 -11.84 9.41 51.98
CA GLY A 157 -10.63 8.86 52.58
C GLY A 157 -9.35 9.49 52.01
N THR A 158 -8.44 8.66 51.49
CA THR A 158 -7.16 9.11 50.88
C THR A 158 -7.28 9.43 49.38
N VAL A 159 -8.45 9.21 48.77
CA VAL A 159 -8.69 9.43 47.35
C VAL A 159 -9.38 10.77 47.15
N THR A 160 -8.74 11.65 46.38
CA THR A 160 -9.30 12.93 45.93
C THR A 160 -9.59 12.83 44.44
N THR A 161 -10.83 13.08 44.05
CA THR A 161 -11.28 13.06 42.67
C THR A 161 -11.54 14.48 42.19
N ILE A 162 -11.02 14.83 41.02
CA ILE A 162 -11.21 16.14 40.40
C ILE A 162 -11.79 16.00 39.00
N GLY A 163 -12.85 16.72 38.69
CA GLY A 163 -13.58 16.63 37.43
C GLY A 163 -12.97 17.37 36.25
N TYR A 164 -12.06 18.31 36.52
CA TYR A 164 -11.45 19.20 35.53
C TYR A 164 -9.93 19.22 35.64
N GLY A 165 -9.26 19.05 34.51
CA GLY A 165 -7.81 18.94 34.45
C GLY A 165 -7.08 20.22 34.03
N GLY A 166 -7.80 21.28 33.66
CA GLY A 166 -7.19 22.53 33.15
C GLY A 166 -6.21 23.14 34.14
N ILE A 167 -6.50 23.05 35.44
CA ILE A 167 -5.63 23.54 36.52
C ILE A 167 -4.22 22.91 36.54
N PHE A 168 -4.06 21.75 35.92
CA PHE A 168 -2.78 21.05 35.82
C PHE A 168 -2.06 21.35 34.50
N THR A 169 -2.57 22.25 33.66
CA THR A 169 -1.97 22.57 32.37
C THR A 169 -1.13 23.85 32.45
N ASN A 170 -0.10 23.94 31.60
CA ASN A 170 0.74 25.13 31.49
C ASN A 170 -0.05 26.38 31.08
N ARG A 171 -1.21 26.22 30.45
CA ARG A 171 -2.05 27.31 29.97
C ARG A 171 -2.80 28.02 31.09
N ASP A 172 -3.36 27.25 32.03
CA ASP A 172 -4.32 27.79 33.00
C ASP A 172 -3.73 27.81 34.43
N ILE A 173 -2.49 27.35 34.63
CA ILE A 173 -1.88 27.22 35.97
C ILE A 173 -1.72 28.56 36.70
N ASP A 174 -1.49 29.65 35.97
CA ASP A 174 -1.31 31.01 36.48
C ASP A 174 -2.63 31.79 36.60
N GLU A 175 -3.76 31.15 36.27
CA GLU A 175 -5.08 31.72 36.48
C GLU A 175 -5.61 31.44 37.88
N GLU A 176 -6.20 32.47 38.50
CA GLU A 176 -6.87 32.36 39.81
C GLU A 176 -5.97 31.68 40.88
N GLY A 177 -6.53 30.72 41.63
CA GLY A 177 -5.84 29.88 42.60
C GLY A 177 -5.37 28.53 42.06
N ASN A 178 -5.28 28.35 40.73
CA ASN A 178 -5.02 27.04 40.12
C ASN A 178 -3.67 26.43 40.56
N ALA A 179 -2.59 27.21 40.57
CA ALA A 179 -1.29 26.76 41.08
C ALA A 179 -1.36 26.33 42.56
N ALA A 180 -2.01 27.13 43.41
CA ALA A 180 -2.15 26.83 44.83
C ALA A 180 -2.98 25.55 45.07
N LEU A 181 -4.02 25.33 44.26
CA LEU A 181 -4.81 24.10 44.28
C LEU A 181 -3.99 22.89 43.78
N ALA A 182 -3.27 23.02 42.67
CA ALA A 182 -2.42 21.95 42.14
C ALA A 182 -1.35 21.52 43.15
N LEU A 183 -0.67 22.50 43.77
CA LEU A 183 0.34 22.24 44.81
C LEU A 183 -0.26 21.62 46.07
N SER A 184 -1.45 22.05 46.51
CA SER A 184 -2.10 21.46 47.70
C SER A 184 -2.60 20.03 47.49
N LEU A 185 -2.97 19.69 46.25
CA LEU A 185 -3.42 18.34 45.89
C LEU A 185 -2.24 17.40 45.66
N LEU A 186 -1.22 17.83 44.91
CA LEU A 186 -0.13 16.97 44.46
C LEU A 186 1.08 16.98 45.39
N GLY A 187 1.31 18.07 46.12
CA GLY A 187 2.46 18.27 47.00
C GLY A 187 2.26 17.88 48.46
N GLN A 188 1.32 16.97 48.76
CA GLN A 188 1.06 16.53 50.15
C GLN A 188 2.20 15.70 50.76
N HIS A 189 3.04 15.09 49.93
CA HIS A 189 4.15 14.24 50.33
C HIS A 189 5.40 14.62 49.53
N GLU A 190 6.58 14.26 50.05
CA GLU A 190 7.88 14.55 49.40
C GLU A 190 8.07 13.84 48.04
N ARG A 191 7.25 12.82 47.74
CA ARG A 191 7.28 12.07 46.48
C ARG A 191 5.91 12.10 45.80
N LEU A 192 5.91 12.44 44.52
CA LEU A 192 4.75 12.39 43.64
C LEU A 192 5.04 11.40 42.51
N VAL A 193 4.20 10.37 42.40
CA VAL A 193 4.19 9.46 41.26
C VAL A 193 3.16 9.98 40.26
N TRP A 194 3.64 10.49 39.12
CA TRP A 194 2.81 10.96 38.02
C TRP A 194 2.52 9.80 37.08
N TYR A 195 1.34 9.19 37.20
CA TYR A 195 0.98 8.01 36.42
C TYR A 195 0.27 8.39 35.12
N MET A 196 0.91 8.07 34.00
CA MET A 196 0.37 8.25 32.65
C MET A 196 0.16 6.88 32.00
N PRO A 197 -1.10 6.40 31.88
CA PRO A 197 -1.35 5.09 31.29
C PRO A 197 -0.87 5.02 29.84
N SER A 198 -0.16 3.96 29.49
CA SER A 198 0.31 3.72 28.13
C SER A 198 -0.65 2.82 27.35
N ALA A 199 -0.43 2.64 26.05
CA ALA A 199 -1.22 1.71 25.25
C ALA A 199 -1.12 0.25 25.75
N ALA A 200 -0.06 -0.10 26.49
CA ALA A 200 0.09 -1.42 27.11
C ALA A 200 -0.94 -1.64 28.23
N ASP A 201 -1.28 -0.61 29.00
CA ASP A 201 -2.30 -0.70 30.06
C ASP A 201 -3.70 -0.92 29.47
N ARG A 202 -4.00 -0.26 28.34
CA ARG A 202 -5.24 -0.50 27.57
C ARG A 202 -5.33 -1.95 27.06
N SER A 203 -4.20 -2.58 26.75
CA SER A 203 -4.16 -3.95 26.22
C SER A 203 -4.47 -5.01 27.28
N GLN A 204 -4.23 -4.72 28.57
CA GLN A 204 -4.68 -5.58 29.67
C GLN A 204 -6.20 -5.51 29.85
N GLN A 205 -6.79 -4.33 29.67
CA GLN A 205 -8.23 -4.11 29.76
C GLN A 205 -9.02 -4.76 28.60
N LYS A 206 -8.36 -5.00 27.46
CA LYS A 206 -8.98 -5.54 26.25
C LYS A 206 -7.94 -6.36 25.48
N SER A 207 -7.95 -7.68 25.68
CA SER A 207 -7.21 -8.60 24.80
C SER A 207 -7.53 -8.26 23.34
N LEU A 208 -6.54 -8.32 22.42
CA LEU A 208 -6.74 -8.01 20.99
C LEU A 208 -7.90 -8.83 20.37
N THR A 209 -8.22 -9.98 20.95
CA THR A 209 -9.37 -10.85 20.61
C THR A 209 -10.72 -10.33 21.09
N GLY A 210 -10.78 -9.47 22.11
CA GLY A 210 -11.99 -8.89 22.69
C GLY A 210 -12.43 -7.56 22.07
N LEU A 211 -11.59 -6.90 21.26
CA LEU A 211 -12.02 -5.75 20.44
C LEU A 211 -12.70 -6.14 19.14
N ILE A 212 -12.52 -7.38 18.70
CA ILE A 212 -13.08 -7.88 17.45
C ILE A 212 -14.51 -8.39 17.74
N PRO A 213 -15.57 -7.79 17.16
CA PRO A 213 -16.93 -8.28 17.35
C PRO A 213 -17.01 -9.78 16.97
N ASP A 214 -17.72 -10.60 17.74
CA ASP A 214 -17.72 -12.06 17.55
C ASP A 214 -18.11 -12.49 16.12
N GLY A 215 -18.90 -11.67 15.42
CA GLY A 215 -19.25 -11.83 14.00
C GLY A 215 -18.04 -11.90 13.05
N TRP A 216 -16.95 -11.19 13.34
CA TRP A 216 -15.74 -11.16 12.50
C TRP A 216 -14.94 -12.46 12.56
N LYS A 217 -15.08 -13.26 13.63
CA LYS A 217 -14.48 -14.60 13.70
C LYS A 217 -15.06 -15.52 12.63
N TYR A 218 -16.37 -15.42 12.37
CA TYR A 218 -17.05 -16.13 11.30
C TYR A 218 -16.61 -15.63 9.92
N GLY A 219 -16.40 -14.32 9.75
CA GLY A 219 -15.86 -13.74 8.52
C GLY A 219 -14.44 -14.23 8.21
N ALA A 220 -13.56 -14.27 9.22
CA ALA A 220 -12.21 -14.80 9.08
C ALA A 220 -12.21 -16.31 8.75
N LEU A 221 -13.10 -17.09 9.38
CA LEU A 221 -13.29 -18.51 9.07
C LEU A 221 -13.77 -18.73 7.63
N GLN A 222 -14.74 -17.93 7.15
CA GLN A 222 -15.23 -17.99 5.77
C GLN A 222 -14.13 -17.64 4.77
N LEU A 223 -13.31 -16.62 5.04
CA LEU A 223 -12.14 -16.28 4.22
C LEU A 223 -11.10 -17.41 4.20
N GLY A 224 -10.84 -18.05 5.34
CA GLY A 224 -9.97 -19.21 5.44
C GLY A 224 -10.46 -20.38 4.59
N ILE A 225 -11.76 -20.71 4.66
CA ILE A 225 -12.39 -21.74 3.84
C ILE A 225 -12.29 -21.39 2.35
N ALA A 226 -12.60 -20.15 1.97
CA ALA A 226 -12.49 -19.70 0.58
C ALA A 226 -11.06 -19.81 0.05
N ALA A 227 -10.05 -19.44 0.85
CA ALA A 227 -8.65 -19.58 0.47
C ALA A 227 -8.25 -21.05 0.25
N VAL A 228 -8.70 -21.97 1.12
CA VAL A 228 -8.47 -23.41 0.96
C VAL A 228 -9.14 -23.93 -0.32
N LEU A 229 -10.39 -23.55 -0.58
CA LEU A 229 -11.10 -23.95 -1.80
C LEU A 229 -10.40 -23.44 -3.06
N ILE A 230 -9.92 -22.19 -3.05
CA ILE A 230 -9.15 -21.61 -4.15
C ILE A 230 -7.81 -22.34 -4.34
N ALA A 231 -7.13 -22.66 -3.25
CA ALA A 231 -5.88 -23.41 -3.28
C ALA A 231 -6.09 -24.81 -3.86
N LEU A 232 -7.14 -25.53 -3.44
CA LEU A 232 -7.51 -26.83 -3.98
C LEU A 232 -7.93 -26.77 -5.45
N TRP A 233 -8.69 -25.75 -5.83
CA TRP A 233 -9.09 -25.51 -7.22
C TRP A 233 -7.88 -25.23 -8.12
N ARG A 234 -6.93 -24.41 -7.66
CA ARG A 234 -5.70 -24.13 -8.41
C ARG A 234 -4.68 -25.25 -8.38
N ALA A 235 -4.67 -26.06 -7.32
CA ALA A 235 -3.84 -27.25 -7.22
C ALA A 235 -4.31 -28.38 -8.16
N ARG A 236 -5.55 -28.33 -8.64
CA ARG A 236 -6.00 -29.20 -9.73
C ARG A 236 -5.30 -28.83 -11.03
N ARG A 237 -4.17 -29.49 -11.27
CA ARG A 237 -3.38 -29.43 -12.50
C ARG A 237 -4.23 -29.99 -13.65
N LEU A 238 -4.78 -29.12 -14.50
CA LEU A 238 -5.30 -29.54 -15.82
C LEU A 238 -4.10 -30.09 -16.60
N GLY A 239 -4.25 -31.32 -17.11
CA GLY A 239 -3.16 -32.16 -17.60
C GLY A 239 -2.30 -31.56 -18.72
N ARG A 240 -1.26 -32.32 -19.09
CA ARG A 240 -0.25 -31.94 -20.09
C ARG A 240 -0.93 -31.59 -21.42
N VAL A 241 -0.63 -30.40 -21.96
CA VAL A 241 -1.09 -29.97 -23.29
C VAL A 241 -0.58 -31.00 -24.31
N VAL A 242 -1.50 -31.61 -25.05
CA VAL A 242 -1.20 -32.61 -26.09
C VAL A 242 -0.44 -31.90 -27.21
N PRO A 243 0.83 -32.25 -27.48
CA PRO A 243 1.54 -31.69 -28.62
C PRO A 243 1.05 -32.40 -29.89
N GLU A 244 0.38 -31.67 -30.76
CA GLU A 244 0.03 -32.13 -32.11
C GLU A 244 1.31 -32.13 -32.99
N PRO A 245 1.62 -33.21 -33.73
CA PRO A 245 2.85 -33.28 -34.52
C PRO A 245 2.78 -32.31 -35.71
N LEU A 246 3.74 -31.37 -35.76
CA LEU A 246 3.91 -30.45 -36.90
C LEU A 246 4.52 -31.20 -38.11
N PRO A 247 4.06 -30.94 -39.35
CA PRO A 247 4.55 -31.62 -40.55
C PRO A 247 6.03 -31.32 -40.84
N VAL A 248 6.70 -32.31 -41.44
CA VAL A 248 8.14 -32.38 -41.72
C VAL A 248 8.62 -31.20 -42.58
N VAL A 249 9.75 -30.58 -42.19
CA VAL A 249 10.43 -29.54 -42.97
C VAL A 249 11.10 -30.17 -44.19
N VAL A 250 10.52 -29.98 -45.38
CA VAL A 250 11.13 -30.42 -46.65
C VAL A 250 12.13 -29.36 -47.12
N ARG A 251 13.34 -29.77 -47.52
CA ARG A 251 14.36 -28.85 -48.02
C ARG A 251 13.91 -28.23 -49.35
N ALA A 252 14.10 -26.92 -49.52
CA ALA A 252 13.65 -26.19 -50.72
C ALA A 252 14.20 -26.76 -52.04
N ALA A 253 15.36 -27.42 -52.02
CA ALA A 253 15.92 -28.08 -53.21
C ALA A 253 15.06 -29.28 -53.68
N GLU A 254 14.48 -30.05 -52.75
CA GLU A 254 13.67 -31.24 -53.09
C GLU A 254 12.34 -30.86 -53.75
N THR A 255 11.75 -29.72 -53.36
CA THR A 255 10.49 -29.23 -53.96
C THR A 255 10.71 -28.68 -55.37
N VAL A 256 11.84 -27.99 -55.60
CA VAL A 256 12.21 -27.49 -56.93
C VAL A 256 12.50 -28.66 -57.88
N GLU A 257 13.31 -29.64 -57.44
CA GLU A 257 13.62 -30.80 -58.26
C GLU A 257 12.38 -31.66 -58.55
N GLY A 258 11.52 -31.88 -57.55
CA GLY A 258 10.26 -32.58 -57.71
C GLY A 258 9.35 -31.91 -58.75
N ARG A 259 9.21 -30.59 -58.69
CA ARG A 259 8.38 -29.83 -59.64
C ARG A 259 9.00 -29.79 -61.04
N ALA A 260 10.32 -29.67 -61.17
CA ALA A 260 11.01 -29.75 -62.45
C ALA A 260 10.82 -31.12 -63.12
N ARG A 261 10.95 -32.23 -62.36
CA ARG A 261 10.71 -33.59 -62.86
C ARG A 261 9.26 -33.77 -63.32
N LEU A 262 8.29 -33.20 -62.60
CA LEU A 262 6.88 -33.22 -63.00
C LEU A 262 6.64 -32.48 -64.33
N TYR A 263 7.15 -31.25 -64.48
CA TYR A 263 7.00 -30.49 -65.73
C TYR A 263 7.68 -31.15 -66.93
N ARG A 264 8.85 -31.77 -66.72
CA ARG A 264 9.53 -32.54 -67.77
C ARG A 264 8.73 -33.78 -68.18
N ARG A 265 8.19 -34.53 -67.21
CA ARG A 265 7.38 -35.73 -67.48
C ARG A 265 6.10 -35.41 -68.26
N SER A 266 5.51 -34.24 -68.04
CA SER A 266 4.32 -33.80 -68.76
C SER A 266 4.62 -33.00 -70.04
N HIS A 267 5.89 -32.91 -70.47
CA HIS A 267 6.33 -32.08 -71.61
C HIS A 267 5.79 -30.64 -71.56
N ALA A 268 5.74 -30.05 -70.37
CA ALA A 268 5.11 -28.75 -70.11
C ALA A 268 6.10 -27.57 -70.21
N ALA A 269 6.98 -27.58 -71.21
CA ALA A 269 8.03 -26.58 -71.38
C ALA A 269 7.48 -25.15 -71.56
N SER A 270 6.44 -24.96 -72.38
CA SER A 270 5.76 -23.67 -72.55
C SER A 270 5.12 -23.15 -71.25
N HIS A 271 4.64 -24.05 -70.39
CA HIS A 271 4.08 -23.66 -69.09
C HIS A 271 5.20 -23.24 -68.12
N ALA A 272 6.32 -23.97 -68.10
CA ALA A 272 7.49 -23.57 -67.31
C ALA A 272 8.04 -22.20 -67.79
N ALA A 273 8.06 -21.95 -69.10
CA ALA A 273 8.48 -20.68 -69.68
C ALA A 273 7.59 -19.51 -69.22
N SER A 274 6.26 -19.67 -69.20
CA SER A 274 5.35 -18.61 -68.75
C SER A 274 5.50 -18.33 -67.25
N VAL A 275 5.72 -19.37 -66.43
CA VAL A 275 5.99 -19.24 -64.99
C VAL A 275 7.31 -18.50 -64.75
N LEU A 276 8.38 -18.83 -65.49
CA LEU A 276 9.67 -18.13 -65.38
C LEU A 276 9.56 -16.66 -65.80
N ARG A 277 8.86 -16.36 -66.90
CA ARG A 277 8.60 -15.00 -67.37
C ARG A 277 7.79 -14.19 -66.36
N GLN A 278 6.77 -14.79 -65.75
CA GLN A 278 6.00 -14.15 -64.68
C GLN A 278 6.85 -13.89 -63.45
N ALA A 279 7.56 -14.90 -62.95
CA ALA A 279 8.40 -14.75 -61.76
C ALA A 279 9.52 -13.72 -61.96
N THR A 280 10.06 -13.59 -63.19
CA THR A 280 11.06 -12.57 -63.52
C THR A 280 10.44 -11.17 -63.46
N ARG A 281 9.23 -10.97 -64.00
CA ARG A 281 8.50 -9.70 -63.89
C ARG A 281 8.21 -9.34 -62.44
N ASP A 282 7.76 -10.31 -61.64
CA ASP A 282 7.46 -10.10 -60.21
C ASP A 282 8.70 -9.69 -59.40
N ARG A 283 9.89 -10.19 -59.76
CA ARG A 283 11.17 -9.80 -59.12
C ARG A 283 11.70 -8.45 -59.61
N LEU A 284 11.51 -8.11 -60.88
CA LEU A 284 12.00 -6.85 -61.46
C LEU A 284 11.12 -5.66 -61.11
N ALA A 285 9.80 -5.82 -61.01
CA ALA A 285 8.85 -4.76 -60.68
C ALA A 285 9.26 -3.92 -59.43
N PRO A 286 9.58 -4.51 -58.26
CA PRO A 286 9.98 -3.73 -57.09
C PRO A 286 11.35 -3.03 -57.25
N LEU A 287 12.26 -3.59 -58.05
CA LEU A 287 13.58 -2.97 -58.32
C LEU A 287 13.48 -1.74 -59.22
N LEU A 288 12.46 -1.69 -60.07
CA LEU A 288 12.22 -0.63 -61.04
C LEU A 288 11.19 0.39 -60.56
N GLY A 289 10.53 0.15 -59.42
CA GLY A 289 9.47 1.02 -58.90
C GLY A 289 8.18 0.97 -59.72
N VAL A 290 7.97 -0.10 -60.49
CA VAL A 290 6.80 -0.29 -61.36
C VAL A 290 5.68 -0.96 -60.55
N PRO A 291 4.45 -0.43 -60.57
CA PRO A 291 3.31 -1.08 -59.92
C PRO A 291 3.07 -2.52 -60.41
N PRO A 292 2.56 -3.42 -59.56
CA PRO A 292 2.26 -4.79 -59.97
C PRO A 292 1.25 -4.82 -61.12
N GLY A 293 1.60 -5.45 -62.24
CA GLY A 293 0.72 -5.61 -63.41
C GLY A 293 1.05 -4.71 -64.60
N ASP A 294 1.82 -3.64 -64.41
CA ASP A 294 2.29 -2.78 -65.49
C ASP A 294 3.47 -3.41 -66.26
N ASP A 295 3.67 -3.04 -67.52
CA ASP A 295 4.75 -3.56 -68.38
C ASP A 295 6.10 -2.90 -68.03
N PRO A 296 7.07 -3.63 -67.44
CA PRO A 296 8.37 -3.06 -67.07
C PRO A 296 9.32 -2.90 -68.26
N SER A 297 8.94 -3.31 -69.48
CA SER A 297 9.85 -3.41 -70.64
C SER A 297 10.52 -2.09 -71.01
N GLU A 298 9.82 -0.96 -70.88
CA GLU A 298 10.39 0.36 -71.21
C GLU A 298 11.43 0.82 -70.19
N GLU A 299 11.18 0.59 -68.91
CA GLU A 299 12.10 0.95 -67.83
C GLU A 299 13.35 0.06 -67.84
N ILE A 300 13.17 -1.24 -68.13
CA ILE A 300 14.29 -2.17 -68.33
C ILE A 300 15.16 -1.72 -69.51
N ALA A 301 14.56 -1.42 -70.65
CA ALA A 301 15.28 -0.99 -71.85
C ALA A 301 16.08 0.30 -71.63
N ARG A 302 15.53 1.26 -70.86
CA ARG A 302 16.25 2.48 -70.45
C ARG A 302 17.51 2.16 -69.63
N ARG A 303 17.45 1.19 -68.72
CA ARG A 303 18.58 0.84 -67.83
C ARG A 303 19.61 -0.07 -68.50
N THR A 304 19.20 -1.01 -69.35
CA THR A 304 20.10 -2.02 -69.92
C THR A 304 20.58 -1.70 -71.34
N SER A 305 20.22 -0.53 -71.90
CA SER A 305 20.52 -0.13 -73.29
C SER A 305 20.07 -1.15 -74.37
N ARG A 306 19.08 -2.00 -74.05
CA ARG A 306 18.52 -2.99 -74.97
C ARG A 306 17.32 -2.40 -75.71
N PRO A 307 17.03 -2.82 -76.96
CA PRO A 307 15.81 -2.42 -77.64
C PRO A 307 14.56 -2.86 -76.87
N VAL A 308 13.60 -1.96 -76.66
CA VAL A 308 12.33 -2.24 -75.94
C VAL A 308 11.60 -3.45 -76.53
N THR A 309 11.63 -3.61 -77.86
CA THR A 309 11.02 -4.74 -78.57
C THR A 309 11.64 -6.08 -78.18
N SER A 310 12.96 -6.13 -77.97
CA SER A 310 13.67 -7.35 -77.56
C SER A 310 13.35 -7.75 -76.12
N VAL A 311 13.24 -6.77 -75.21
CA VAL A 311 12.88 -7.01 -73.81
C VAL A 311 11.43 -7.47 -73.70
N ARG A 312 10.53 -6.80 -74.43
CA ARG A 312 9.11 -7.16 -74.47
C ARG A 312 8.90 -8.56 -75.05
N ALA A 313 9.62 -8.91 -76.11
CA ALA A 313 9.62 -10.27 -76.65
C ALA A 313 10.09 -11.28 -75.59
N LEU A 314 11.20 -11.02 -74.89
CA LEU A 314 11.70 -11.96 -73.90
C LEU A 314 10.72 -12.20 -72.74
N LEU A 315 10.02 -11.16 -72.26
CA LEU A 315 9.14 -11.20 -71.10
C LEU A 315 7.68 -11.60 -71.40
N TYR A 316 7.15 -11.27 -72.58
CA TYR A 316 5.72 -11.42 -72.89
C TYR A 316 5.42 -12.34 -74.06
N ASP A 317 6.43 -12.87 -74.75
CA ASP A 317 6.21 -13.82 -75.83
C ASP A 317 5.42 -15.06 -75.35
N LYS A 318 4.56 -15.55 -76.24
CA LYS A 318 3.64 -16.68 -76.02
C LYS A 318 3.90 -17.84 -76.97
N GLU A 319 4.94 -17.77 -77.80
CA GLU A 319 5.29 -18.88 -78.68
C GLU A 319 5.63 -20.15 -77.87
N PRO A 320 5.20 -21.34 -78.34
CA PRO A 320 5.54 -22.60 -77.70
C PRO A 320 7.06 -22.81 -77.67
N VAL A 321 7.57 -23.23 -76.52
CA VAL A 321 9.01 -23.42 -76.30
C VAL A 321 9.28 -24.92 -76.08
N ASP A 322 10.31 -25.45 -76.73
CA ASP A 322 10.80 -26.83 -76.47
C ASP A 322 11.76 -26.87 -75.27
N ASP A 323 12.16 -28.05 -74.82
CA ASP A 323 13.01 -28.19 -73.63
C ASP A 323 14.36 -27.46 -73.78
N ARG A 324 14.92 -27.38 -75.00
CA ARG A 324 16.16 -26.64 -75.28
C ARG A 324 15.94 -25.14 -75.25
N GLY A 325 14.86 -24.67 -75.87
CA GLY A 325 14.44 -23.27 -75.84
C GLY A 325 14.14 -22.79 -74.43
N LEU A 326 13.62 -23.65 -73.55
CA LEU A 326 13.35 -23.31 -72.15
C LEU A 326 14.63 -23.00 -71.38
N VAL A 327 15.68 -23.78 -71.61
CA VAL A 327 17.01 -23.55 -70.98
C VAL A 327 17.63 -22.25 -71.50
N ALA A 328 17.55 -22.00 -72.82
CA ALA A 328 18.04 -20.76 -73.42
C ALA A 328 17.26 -19.53 -72.91
N LEU A 329 15.94 -19.65 -72.76
CA LEU A 329 15.07 -18.63 -72.20
C LEU A 329 15.43 -18.35 -70.73
N ALA A 330 15.60 -19.38 -69.91
CA ALA A 330 15.98 -19.23 -68.51
C ALA A 330 17.32 -18.48 -68.36
N ALA A 331 18.33 -18.85 -69.16
CA ALA A 331 19.62 -18.17 -69.17
C ALA A 331 19.51 -16.70 -69.62
N SER A 332 18.65 -16.42 -70.62
CA SER A 332 18.41 -15.06 -71.11
C SER A 332 17.68 -14.19 -70.08
N LEU A 333 16.73 -14.75 -69.35
CA LEU A 333 16.01 -14.07 -68.26
C LEU A 333 16.93 -13.79 -67.07
N ASP A 334 17.77 -14.74 -66.67
CA ASP A 334 18.78 -14.54 -65.62
C ASP A 334 19.82 -13.49 -66.02
N ALA A 335 20.26 -13.49 -67.28
CA ALA A 335 21.17 -12.46 -67.78
C ALA A 335 20.53 -11.06 -67.71
N LEU A 336 19.26 -10.94 -68.12
CA LEU A 336 18.51 -9.68 -68.02
C LEU A 336 18.36 -9.23 -66.56
N GLU A 337 18.02 -10.13 -65.64
CA GLU A 337 17.88 -9.81 -64.22
C GLU A 337 19.20 -9.32 -63.61
N ASN A 338 20.32 -9.95 -63.99
CA ASN A 338 21.65 -9.55 -63.56
C ASN A 338 22.10 -8.21 -64.16
N GLU A 339 21.77 -7.93 -65.41
CA GLU A 339 22.03 -6.62 -66.04
C GLU A 339 21.28 -5.51 -65.32
N VAL A 340 19.98 -5.69 -65.04
CA VAL A 340 19.16 -4.70 -64.32
C VAL A 340 19.65 -4.47 -62.89
N ARG A 341 20.17 -5.50 -62.22
CA ARG A 341 20.71 -5.36 -60.85
C ARG A 341 22.05 -4.61 -60.81
N LYS A 342 22.81 -4.63 -61.91
CA LYS A 342 24.14 -3.99 -62.01
C LYS A 342 24.10 -2.58 -62.57
N ALA A 343 23.08 -2.26 -63.38
CA ALA A 343 22.83 -0.93 -63.95
C ALA A 343 22.25 0.03 -62.90
#